data_AF-A0A8J6Z6S8-F1
#
_entry.id   AF-A0A8J6Z6S8-F1
#
_cell.length_a   1.000
_cell.length_b   1.000
_cell.length_c   1.000
_cell.angle_alpha   90.00
_cell.angle_beta   90.00
_cell.angle_gamma   90.00
#
_symmetry.space_group_name_H-M   'P 1'
#
loop_
_entity.id
_entity.type
_entity.pdbx_description
1 polymer ?
#
loop_
_entity_poly.entity_id
_entity_poly.type
_entity_poly.pdbx_seq_one_letter_code
_entity_poly.pdbx_strand_id
1 'polypeptide(L)'
;MKPAILAAVTFALAAPMASAEVVCMDSDEMEAALIDWYQLQPVDWTETEKSVIWASNRSGIWATVSYDDRSHRACVVEQGENWTEDGGAVLSASRE
;
A
#
# COMPACT_ATOMS: atom_id res chain seq x y z
N MET A 1 -48.43 -35.70 -7.98
CA MET A 1 -46.96 -35.80 -8.02
C MET A 1 -46.43 -34.63 -8.84
N LYS A 2 -45.69 -33.71 -8.24
CA LYS A 2 -45.08 -32.55 -8.91
C LYS A 2 -43.72 -32.32 -8.23
N PRO A 3 -42.58 -32.46 -8.93
CA PRO A 3 -41.28 -32.24 -8.31
C PRO A 3 -40.99 -30.74 -8.26
N ALA A 4 -40.74 -30.22 -7.07
CA ALA A 4 -40.17 -28.88 -6.89
C ALA A 4 -38.65 -28.99 -7.06
N ILE A 5 -38.12 -28.36 -8.10
CA ILE A 5 -36.70 -28.26 -8.38
C ILE A 5 -36.11 -27.21 -7.42
N LEU A 6 -35.30 -27.63 -6.46
CA LEU A 6 -34.50 -26.77 -5.60
C LEU A 6 -33.21 -26.41 -6.35
N ALA A 7 -33.16 -25.21 -6.92
CA ALA A 7 -31.94 -24.63 -7.47
C ALA A 7 -31.08 -24.10 -6.31
N ALA A 8 -29.94 -24.76 -6.05
CA ALA A 8 -28.93 -24.27 -5.14
C ALA A 8 -28.18 -23.09 -5.80
N VAL A 9 -28.36 -21.88 -5.27
CA VAL A 9 -27.59 -20.70 -5.67
C VAL A 9 -26.28 -20.73 -4.89
N THR A 10 -25.22 -21.22 -5.52
CA THR A 10 -23.84 -21.09 -5.03
C THR A 10 -23.38 -19.64 -5.21
N PHE A 11 -23.41 -18.87 -4.13
CA PHE A 11 -22.76 -17.56 -4.07
C PHE A 11 -21.23 -17.77 -4.04
N ALA A 12 -20.60 -17.63 -5.20
CA ALA A 12 -19.15 -17.53 -5.27
C ALA A 12 -18.74 -16.14 -4.77
N LEU A 13 -18.20 -16.06 -3.56
CA LEU A 13 -17.53 -14.87 -3.05
C LEU A 13 -16.25 -14.65 -3.88
N ALA A 14 -16.32 -13.76 -4.87
CA ALA A 14 -15.13 -13.26 -5.54
C ALA A 14 -14.38 -12.36 -4.55
N ALA A 15 -13.28 -12.87 -4.00
CA ALA A 15 -12.34 -12.03 -3.26
C ALA A 15 -11.75 -10.98 -4.24
N PRO A 16 -11.78 -9.68 -3.93
CA PRO A 16 -11.12 -8.70 -4.78
C PRO A 16 -9.62 -9.01 -4.76
N MET A 17 -9.05 -9.27 -5.93
CA MET A 17 -7.60 -9.24 -6.10
C MET A 17 -7.18 -7.78 -5.97
N ALA A 18 -6.56 -7.42 -4.84
CA ALA A 18 -5.94 -6.12 -4.64
C ALA A 18 -4.80 -5.97 -5.66
N SER A 19 -5.13 -5.36 -6.80
CA SER A 19 -4.13 -4.88 -7.74
C SER A 19 -3.47 -3.67 -7.09
N ALA A 20 -2.14 -3.59 -7.10
CA ALA A 20 -1.41 -2.40 -6.66
C ALA A 20 -1.76 -1.23 -7.59
N GLU A 21 -2.91 -0.61 -7.35
CA GLU A 21 -3.31 0.61 -8.03
C GLU A 21 -2.36 1.73 -7.55
N VAL A 22 -1.75 2.41 -8.50
CA VAL A 22 -0.92 3.59 -8.20
C VAL A 22 -1.88 4.68 -7.73
N VAL A 23 -2.03 4.82 -6.41
CA VAL A 23 -2.85 5.84 -5.78
C VAL A 23 -2.05 7.12 -5.73
N CYS A 24 -2.52 8.14 -6.45
CA CYS A 24 -1.94 9.48 -6.43
C CYS A 24 -2.95 10.48 -5.87
N MET A 25 -2.51 11.31 -4.94
CA MET A 25 -3.30 12.42 -4.39
C MET A 25 -2.41 13.61 -4.06
N ASP A 26 -2.98 14.64 -3.44
CA ASP A 26 -2.22 15.76 -2.89
C ASP A 26 -1.22 15.26 -1.83
N SER A 27 -0.04 15.88 -1.75
CA SER A 27 1.02 15.41 -0.84
C SER A 27 0.59 15.45 0.63
N ASP A 28 -0.10 16.50 1.07
CA ASP A 28 -0.51 16.65 2.47
C ASP A 28 -1.58 15.61 2.83
N GLU A 29 -2.53 15.37 1.91
CA GLU A 29 -3.57 14.36 2.07
C GLU A 29 -2.99 12.94 2.07
N MET A 30 -1.95 12.68 1.26
CA MET A 30 -1.25 11.41 1.26
C MET A 30 -0.60 11.14 2.62
N GLU A 31 0.13 12.11 3.16
CA GLU A 31 0.78 11.97 4.46
C GLU A 31 -0.23 11.79 5.59
N ALA A 32 -1.31 12.57 5.58
CA ALA A 32 -2.41 12.41 6.52
C ALA A 32 -3.04 11.01 6.43
N ALA A 33 -3.27 10.49 5.23
CA ALA A 33 -3.81 9.14 5.04
C ALA A 33 -2.86 8.07 5.61
N LEU A 34 -1.55 8.17 5.32
CA LEU A 34 -0.54 7.23 5.79
C LEU A 34 -0.44 7.22 7.33
N ILE A 35 -0.55 8.37 7.97
CA ILE A 35 -0.50 8.50 9.44
C ILE A 35 -1.81 8.07 10.08
N ASP A 36 -2.93 8.68 9.70
CA ASP A 36 -4.18 8.57 10.46
C ASP A 36 -4.89 7.24 10.22
N TRP A 37 -4.80 6.71 9.00
CA TRP A 37 -5.51 5.49 8.61
C TRP A 37 -4.62 4.26 8.73
N TYR A 38 -3.36 4.38 8.31
CA TYR A 38 -2.43 3.24 8.22
C TYR A 38 -1.38 3.21 9.33
N GLN A 39 -1.27 4.26 10.16
CA GLN A 39 -0.29 4.37 11.25
C GLN A 39 1.15 4.13 10.76
N LEU A 40 1.45 4.53 9.52
CA LEU A 40 2.78 4.48 8.95
C LEU A 40 3.56 5.73 9.35
N GLN A 41 4.86 5.58 9.51
CA GLN A 41 5.79 6.67 9.80
C GLN A 41 6.87 6.70 8.71
N PRO A 42 7.40 7.88 8.36
CA PRO A 42 8.50 7.96 7.42
C PRO A 42 9.75 7.33 8.07
N VAL A 43 10.37 6.39 7.37
CA VAL A 43 11.55 5.66 7.86
C VAL A 43 12.82 6.31 7.34
N ASP A 44 12.91 6.46 6.03
CA ASP A 44 14.11 6.99 5.38
C ASP A 44 13.73 7.85 4.17
N TRP A 45 14.48 8.93 4.00
CA TRP A 45 14.32 9.88 2.91
C TRP A 45 15.41 9.63 1.88
N THR A 46 15.06 9.02 0.76
CA THR A 46 15.96 8.93 -0.40
C THR A 46 15.86 10.23 -1.20
N GLU A 47 16.67 11.23 -0.82
CA GLU A 47 16.75 12.54 -1.52
C GLU A 47 16.98 12.39 -3.03
N THR A 48 17.71 11.35 -3.44
CA THR A 48 18.03 11.08 -4.85
C THR A 48 16.82 10.71 -5.71
N GLU A 49 15.77 10.13 -5.12
CA GLU A 49 14.62 9.58 -5.86
C GLU A 49 13.31 10.31 -5.60
N LYS A 50 13.33 11.37 -4.77
CA LYS A 50 12.12 12.04 -4.29
C LYS A 50 11.07 11.05 -3.78
N SER A 51 11.54 9.99 -3.15
CA SER A 51 10.69 8.95 -2.60
C SER A 51 11.02 8.71 -1.14
N VAL A 52 9.98 8.38 -0.39
CA VAL A 52 10.03 8.12 1.04
C VAL A 52 9.40 6.78 1.31
N ILE A 53 10.08 5.94 2.08
CA ILE A 53 9.48 4.72 2.60
C ILE A 53 8.74 5.06 3.88
N TRP A 54 7.46 4.74 3.89
CA TRP A 54 6.56 4.83 5.03
C TRP A 54 6.30 3.43 5.55
N ALA A 55 6.49 3.19 6.85
CA ALA A 55 6.28 1.87 7.41
C ALA A 55 5.78 1.89 8.84
N SER A 56 5.26 0.75 9.29
CA SER A 56 4.85 0.56 10.68
C SER A 56 5.37 -0.77 11.22
N ASN A 57 6.20 -0.71 12.25
CA ASN A 57 6.64 -1.91 12.99
C ASN A 57 5.49 -2.63 13.68
N ARG A 58 4.36 -1.95 13.91
CA ARG A 58 3.19 -2.52 14.59
C ARG A 58 2.37 -3.42 13.68
N SER A 59 2.09 -2.95 12.46
CA SER A 59 1.29 -3.70 11.49
C SER A 59 2.15 -4.51 10.52
N GLY A 60 3.45 -4.21 10.39
CA GLY A 60 4.32 -4.81 9.39
C GLY A 60 4.05 -4.31 7.98
N ILE A 61 3.26 -3.24 7.80
CA ILE A 61 2.92 -2.68 6.49
C ILE A 61 3.96 -1.62 6.11
N TRP A 62 4.28 -1.54 4.83
CA TRP A 62 5.12 -0.49 4.26
C TRP A 62 4.61 -0.02 2.89
N ALA A 63 4.97 1.20 2.53
CA ALA A 63 4.69 1.81 1.23
C ALA A 63 5.84 2.74 0.82
N THR A 64 6.22 2.71 -0.45
CA THR A 64 7.11 3.69 -1.07
C THR A 64 6.26 4.74 -1.75
N VAL A 65 6.48 6.00 -1.36
CA VAL A 65 5.72 7.14 -1.85
C VAL A 65 6.66 8.04 -2.64
N SER A 66 6.34 8.32 -3.90
CA SER A 66 7.07 9.29 -4.73
C SER A 66 6.37 10.64 -4.68
N TYR A 67 7.14 11.71 -4.51
CA TYR A 67 6.68 13.09 -4.41
C TYR A 67 7.09 13.90 -5.64
N ASP A 68 6.12 14.62 -6.21
CA ASP A 68 6.35 15.61 -7.26
C ASP A 68 6.12 17.03 -6.74
N ASP A 69 7.21 17.74 -6.45
CA ASP A 69 7.16 19.12 -5.93
C ASP A 69 6.51 20.12 -6.90
N ARG A 70 6.50 19.82 -8.20
CA ARG A 70 5.97 20.74 -9.22
C ARG A 70 4.44 20.77 -9.20
N SER A 71 3.82 19.60 -9.05
CA SER A 71 2.37 19.42 -9.05
C SER A 71 1.81 19.27 -7.64
N HIS A 72 2.67 19.25 -6.62
CA HIS A 72 2.32 19.03 -5.21
C HIS A 72 1.53 17.72 -5.00
N ARG A 73 1.93 16.67 -5.71
CA ARG A 73 1.27 15.35 -5.63
C ARG A 73 2.23 14.30 -5.11
N ALA A 74 1.66 13.35 -4.39
CA ALA A 74 2.34 12.14 -3.95
C ALA A 74 1.64 10.91 -4.52
N CYS A 75 2.41 9.89 -4.86
CA CYS A 75 1.91 8.62 -5.41
C CYS A 75 2.53 7.44 -4.67
N VAL A 76 1.70 6.49 -4.23
CA VAL A 76 2.20 5.19 -3.77
C VAL A 76 2.66 4.41 -5.00
N VAL A 77 3.97 4.16 -5.09
CA VAL A 77 4.58 3.47 -6.22
C VAL A 77 4.86 2.00 -5.93
N GLU A 78 4.98 1.66 -4.65
CA GLU A 78 5.17 0.29 -4.18
C GLU A 78 4.61 0.15 -2.78
N GLN A 79 4.11 -1.03 -2.41
CA GLN A 79 3.62 -1.31 -1.07
C GLN A 79 3.67 -2.80 -0.77
N GLY A 80 3.69 -3.14 0.51
CA GLY A 80 3.70 -4.53 0.94
C GLY A 80 3.55 -4.72 2.44
N GLU A 81 3.76 -5.97 2.83
CA GLU A 81 3.69 -6.43 4.22
C GLU A 81 5.06 -7.00 4.64
N ASN A 82 5.16 -7.46 5.89
CA ASN A 82 6.37 -8.02 6.51
C ASN A 82 7.52 -7.01 6.68
N TRP A 83 7.20 -5.73 6.92
CA TRP A 83 8.17 -4.76 7.40
C TRP A 83 8.76 -5.21 8.74
N THR A 84 10.08 -5.26 8.80
CA THR A 84 10.87 -5.48 10.02
C THR A 84 11.80 -4.28 10.22
N GLU A 85 12.33 -4.04 11.42
CA GLU A 85 13.31 -2.95 11.63
C GLU A 85 14.58 -3.14 10.78
N ASP A 86 14.93 -4.38 10.44
CA ASP A 86 15.95 -4.73 9.43
C ASP A 86 15.42 -4.69 7.98
N GLY A 87 14.11 -4.59 7.77
CA GLY A 87 13.41 -4.68 6.48
C GLY A 87 13.74 -3.52 5.53
N GLY A 88 14.13 -2.36 6.06
CA GLY A 88 14.71 -1.27 5.26
C GLY A 88 15.98 -1.70 4.51
N ALA A 89 16.77 -2.62 5.10
CA ALA A 89 17.96 -3.16 4.45
C ALA A 89 17.63 -4.19 3.36
N VAL A 90 16.50 -4.92 3.47
CA VAL A 90 16.10 -5.95 2.51
C VAL A 90 15.45 -5.36 1.26
N LEU A 91 14.68 -4.27 1.40
CA LEU A 91 14.17 -3.51 0.25
C LEU A 91 15.30 -2.83 -0.53
N SER A 92 16.33 -2.35 0.18
CA SER A 92 17.55 -1.79 -0.44
C SER A 92 18.33 -2.84 -1.25
N ALA A 93 18.42 -4.08 -0.75
CA ALA A 93 19.15 -5.18 -1.39
C ALA A 93 18.39 -5.90 -2.52
N SER A 94 17.09 -5.65 -2.70
CA SER A 94 16.33 -6.20 -3.83
C SER A 94 16.39 -5.33 -5.09
N ARG A 95 17.05 -4.16 -4.99
CA ARG A 95 17.17 -3.15 -6.06
C ARG A 95 18.54 -3.16 -6.76
N GLU A 96 19.43 -4.08 -6.39
CA GLU A 96 20.76 -4.31 -6.98
C GLU A 96 20.77 -5.41 -8.06
#